data_AF-A0A1V4TF89-F1
#
_entry.id   AF-A0A1V4TF89-F1
#
_cell.length_a   1.000
_cell.length_b   1.000
_cell.length_c   1.000
_cell.angle_alpha   90.00
_cell.angle_beta   90.00
_cell.angle_gamma   90.00
#
_symmetry.space_group_name_H-M   'P 1'
#
loop_
_entity.id
_entity.type
_entity.pdbx_description
1 polymer ?
#
loop_
_entity_poly.entity_id
_entity_poly.type
_entity_poly.pdbx_seq_one_letter_code
_entity_poly.pdbx_strand_id
1 'polypeptide(L)'
;MDLNDFLASENGPPWLPASVAEARKLVYIGQLFALIFTLIALLAGVISIITGNLGGGISSLVAAGLGVVLLFMLKDQVFANLDQGRFKQASDSLLIWTIVGFFVYVIPGLIMLFGFLKLQDIFQPQYQQYQAQQYQVAQEQPQQAPPAPQPAPQPAPAQPAPAPEQPAQTPAEHKDKKVEMAKCRKCGVNFPAFMHNCPNCNEPRH
;
A
#
# COMPACT_ATOMS: atom_id res chain seq x y z
N MET A 1 25.40 -2.18 -6.72
CA MET A 1 24.29 -1.64 -5.92
C MET A 1 23.03 -1.92 -6.72
N ASP A 2 22.15 -2.75 -6.18
CA ASP A 2 20.91 -3.11 -6.86
C ASP A 2 19.92 -1.95 -6.75
N LEU A 3 19.04 -1.76 -7.75
CA LEU A 3 17.99 -0.74 -7.66
C LEU A 3 17.10 -0.94 -6.42
N ASN A 4 16.99 -2.18 -5.94
CA ASN A 4 16.25 -2.57 -4.73
C ASN A 4 16.86 -2.01 -3.42
N ASP A 5 18.14 -1.61 -3.44
CA ASP A 5 18.75 -0.94 -2.29
C ASP A 5 18.23 0.49 -2.13
N PHE A 6 17.87 1.15 -3.23
CA PHE A 6 17.44 2.55 -3.26
C PHE A 6 15.93 2.71 -3.36
N LEU A 7 15.24 1.80 -4.05
CA LEU A 7 13.80 1.84 -4.28
C LEU A 7 13.09 0.88 -3.33
N ALA A 8 11.91 1.29 -2.86
CA ALA A 8 11.02 0.36 -2.16
C ALA A 8 10.42 -0.65 -3.15
N SER A 9 10.00 -1.82 -2.65
CA SER A 9 9.23 -2.77 -3.47
C SER A 9 7.95 -2.10 -3.97
N GLU A 10 7.68 -2.17 -5.28
CA GLU A 10 6.46 -1.60 -5.88
C GLU A 10 5.19 -2.15 -5.24
N ASN A 11 5.16 -3.46 -4.99
CA ASN A 11 4.04 -4.13 -4.34
C ASN A 11 4.25 -4.19 -2.83
N GLY A 12 3.23 -3.75 -2.09
CA GLY A 12 3.20 -3.83 -0.64
C GLY A 12 2.63 -5.17 -0.18
N PRO A 13 2.74 -5.49 1.11
CA PRO A 13 2.13 -6.68 1.66
C PRO A 13 0.64 -6.77 1.30
N PRO A 14 0.12 -7.97 0.94
CA PRO A 14 -1.26 -8.14 0.48
C PRO A 14 -2.30 -7.84 1.57
N TRP A 15 -1.88 -7.68 2.82
CA TRP A 15 -2.74 -7.33 3.95
C TRP A 15 -2.97 -5.82 4.09
N LEU A 16 -2.29 -4.96 3.31
CA LEU A 16 -2.45 -3.51 3.37
C LEU A 16 -3.87 -3.08 2.96
N PRO A 17 -4.50 -2.13 3.68
CA PRO A 17 -5.77 -1.55 3.25
C PRO A 17 -5.65 -0.88 1.89
N ALA A 18 -6.71 -0.92 1.08
CA ALA A 18 -6.69 -0.40 -0.29
C ALA A 18 -6.20 1.06 -0.38
N SER A 19 -6.67 1.95 0.50
CA SER A 19 -6.16 3.35 0.59
C SER A 19 -4.67 3.44 0.86
N VAL A 20 -4.14 2.56 1.71
CA VAL A 20 -2.72 2.55 2.05
C VAL A 20 -1.90 1.99 0.89
N ALA A 21 -2.42 0.98 0.19
CA ALA A 21 -1.78 0.46 -1.02
C ALA A 21 -1.72 1.52 -2.13
N GLU A 22 -2.79 2.30 -2.32
CA GLU A 22 -2.81 3.45 -3.23
C GLU A 22 -1.84 4.55 -2.80
N ALA A 23 -1.85 4.94 -1.53
CA ALA A 23 -0.93 5.93 -0.98
C ALA A 23 0.53 5.48 -1.16
N ARG A 24 0.84 4.20 -0.90
CA ARG A 24 2.17 3.60 -1.08
C ARG A 24 2.61 3.67 -2.54
N LYS A 25 1.71 3.44 -3.51
CA LYS A 25 2.00 3.62 -4.95
C LYS A 25 2.32 5.08 -5.29
N LEU A 26 1.56 6.04 -4.75
CA LEU A 26 1.84 7.47 -4.96
C LEU A 26 3.20 7.87 -4.37
N VAL A 27 3.52 7.41 -3.17
CA VAL A 27 4.83 7.65 -2.54
C VAL A 27 5.96 7.00 -3.35
N TYR A 28 5.74 5.80 -3.92
CA TYR A 28 6.70 5.13 -4.79
C TYR A 28 6.95 5.89 -6.09
N ILE A 29 5.89 6.43 -6.71
CA ILE A 29 6.01 7.33 -7.87
C ILE A 29 6.81 8.58 -7.47
N GLY A 30 6.52 9.17 -6.31
CA GLY A 30 7.30 10.30 -5.77
C GLY A 30 8.78 9.95 -5.58
N GLN A 31 9.08 8.75 -5.08
CA GLN A 31 10.45 8.25 -4.93
C GLN A 31 11.16 8.07 -6.27
N LEU A 32 10.48 7.56 -7.31
CA LEU A 32 11.03 7.45 -8.66
C LEU A 32 11.39 8.82 -9.24
N PHE A 33 10.50 9.81 -9.12
CA PHE A 33 10.82 11.18 -9.54
C PHE A 33 11.99 11.74 -8.74
N ALA A 34 12.02 11.57 -7.42
CA ALA A 34 13.15 12.01 -6.60
C ALA A 34 14.47 11.40 -7.09
N LEU A 35 14.49 10.12 -7.49
CA LEU A 35 15.67 9.46 -8.04
C LEU A 35 16.10 10.08 -9.38
N ILE A 36 15.15 10.32 -10.29
CA ILE A 36 15.44 10.94 -11.58
C ILE A 36 16.04 12.35 -11.38
N PHE A 37 15.43 13.17 -10.53
CA PHE A 37 15.92 14.52 -10.23
C PHE A 37 17.28 14.51 -9.52
N THR A 38 17.52 13.52 -8.66
CA THR A 38 18.81 13.31 -8.00
C THR A 38 19.91 13.01 -9.03
N LEU A 39 19.64 12.14 -10.00
CA LEU A 39 20.60 11.82 -11.07
C LEU A 39 20.86 13.03 -11.97
N ILE A 40 19.82 13.79 -12.32
CA ILE A 40 19.96 15.03 -13.10
C ILE A 40 20.82 16.04 -12.34
N ALA A 41 20.56 16.26 -11.05
CA ALA A 41 21.34 17.17 -10.21
C ALA A 41 22.80 16.74 -10.08
N LEU A 42 23.05 15.43 -10.01
CA LEU A 42 24.41 14.89 -9.95
C LEU A 42 25.17 15.16 -11.27
N LEU A 43 24.55 14.85 -12.42
CA LEU A 43 25.15 15.11 -13.73
C LEU A 43 25.35 16.60 -13.99
N ALA A 44 24.34 17.42 -13.70
CA ALA A 44 24.42 18.87 -13.81
C ALA A 44 25.53 19.44 -12.94
N GLY A 45 25.70 18.93 -11.71
CA GLY A 45 26.77 19.32 -10.81
C GLY A 45 28.15 19.03 -11.39
N VAL A 46 28.37 17.81 -11.89
CA VAL A 46 29.64 17.43 -12.52
C VAL A 46 29.94 18.28 -13.76
N ILE A 47 28.95 18.49 -14.65
CA ILE A 47 29.11 19.32 -15.86
C ILE A 47 29.42 20.78 -15.47
N SER A 48 28.75 21.32 -14.46
CA SER A 48 28.94 22.70 -14.00
C SER A 48 30.36 22.92 -13.45
N ILE A 49 30.91 21.94 -12.71
CA ILE A 49 32.31 21.99 -12.26
C ILE A 49 33.28 21.96 -13.45
N ILE A 50 33.07 21.07 -14.42
CA ILE A 50 33.94 20.93 -15.61
C ILE A 50 33.93 22.21 -16.46
N THR A 51 32.79 22.88 -16.55
CA THR A 51 32.61 24.13 -17.31
C THR A 51 33.07 25.39 -16.54
N GLY A 52 33.62 25.23 -15.33
CA GLY A 52 34.20 26.31 -14.54
C GLY A 52 33.22 27.05 -13.63
N ASN A 53 31.94 26.64 -13.59
CA ASN A 53 30.95 27.18 -12.66
C ASN A 53 30.93 26.38 -11.35
N LEU A 54 31.92 26.65 -10.49
CA LEU A 54 32.07 25.99 -9.20
C LEU A 54 30.85 26.19 -8.28
N GLY A 55 30.23 27.38 -8.28
CA GLY A 55 29.07 27.66 -7.44
C GLY A 55 27.83 26.85 -7.83
N GLY A 56 27.53 26.79 -9.13
CA GLY A 56 26.46 25.94 -9.67
C GLY A 56 26.74 24.46 -9.46
N GLY A 57 27.99 24.05 -9.66
CA GLY A 57 28.45 22.68 -9.44
C GLY A 57 28.26 22.19 -8.01
N ILE A 58 28.77 22.95 -7.03
CA ILE A 58 28.69 22.57 -5.61
C ILE A 58 27.23 22.55 -5.16
N SER A 59 26.44 23.57 -5.48
CA SER A 59 25.02 23.61 -5.09
C SER A 59 24.23 22.44 -5.66
N SER A 60 24.47 22.06 -6.93
CA SER A 60 23.82 20.91 -7.56
C SER A 60 24.26 19.58 -6.95
N LEU A 61 25.54 19.43 -6.58
CA LEU A 61 26.04 18.24 -5.88
C LEU A 61 25.47 18.12 -4.45
N VAL A 62 25.32 19.24 -3.74
CA VAL A 62 24.67 19.26 -2.42
C VAL A 62 23.20 18.85 -2.55
N ALA A 63 22.48 19.37 -3.55
CA ALA A 63 21.11 18.96 -3.84
C ALA A 63 21.02 17.45 -4.16
N ALA A 64 21.95 16.91 -4.97
CA ALA A 64 22.02 15.48 -5.23
C ALA A 64 22.28 14.66 -3.97
N GLY A 65 23.19 15.12 -3.09
CA GLY A 65 23.44 14.48 -1.79
C GLY A 65 22.19 14.42 -0.91
N LEU A 66 21.45 15.53 -0.80
CA LEU A 66 20.17 15.57 -0.09
C LEU A 66 19.11 14.67 -0.75
N GLY A 67 19.08 14.61 -2.08
CA GLY A 67 18.22 13.70 -2.83
C GLY A 67 18.48 12.23 -2.49
N VAL A 68 19.75 11.83 -2.39
CA VAL A 68 20.12 10.47 -1.95
C VAL A 68 19.66 10.18 -0.53
N VAL A 69 19.90 11.11 0.41
CA VAL A 69 19.45 10.97 1.81
C VAL A 69 17.93 10.79 1.88
N LEU A 70 17.20 11.58 1.10
CA LEU A 70 15.74 11.50 1.00
C LEU A 70 15.28 10.13 0.50
N LEU A 71 15.90 9.57 -0.55
CA LEU A 71 15.56 8.25 -1.08
C LEU A 71 15.72 7.14 -0.04
N PHE A 72 16.84 7.13 0.68
CA PHE A 72 17.10 6.15 1.73
C PHE A 72 16.12 6.29 2.89
N MET A 73 15.85 7.51 3.32
CA MET A 73 14.96 7.75 4.44
C MET A 73 13.50 7.45 4.10
N LEU A 74 13.06 7.64 2.87
CA LEU A 74 11.74 7.17 2.44
C LEU A 74 11.62 5.65 2.57
N LYS A 75 12.61 4.91 2.08
CA LYS A 75 12.63 3.44 2.18
C LYS A 75 12.55 2.97 3.64
N ASP A 76 13.41 3.50 4.50
CA ASP A 76 13.55 3.01 5.88
C ASP A 76 12.50 3.58 6.85
N GLN A 77 12.04 4.83 6.66
CA GLN A 77 11.11 5.49 7.58
C GLN A 77 9.67 5.52 7.06
N VAL A 78 9.43 5.48 5.75
CA VAL A 78 8.06 5.52 5.22
C VAL A 78 7.61 4.11 4.84
N PHE A 79 8.32 3.47 3.92
CA PHE A 79 7.90 2.15 3.42
C PHE A 79 8.02 1.05 4.48
N ALA A 80 9.11 1.00 5.26
CA ALA A 80 9.22 0.02 6.33
C ALA A 80 8.13 0.20 7.41
N ASN A 81 7.75 1.44 7.73
CA ASN A 81 6.70 1.73 8.71
C ASN A 81 5.30 1.41 8.14
N LEU A 82 5.06 1.62 6.85
CA LEU A 82 3.85 1.19 6.14
C LEU A 82 3.73 -0.34 6.15
N ASP A 83 4.81 -1.02 5.78
CA ASP A 83 4.88 -2.48 5.65
C ASP A 83 4.88 -3.20 7.02
N GLN A 84 4.97 -2.46 8.14
CA GLN A 84 4.82 -2.97 9.51
C GLN A 84 3.45 -2.62 10.13
N GLY A 85 2.59 -1.89 9.43
CA GLY A 85 1.28 -1.46 9.95
C GLY A 85 1.35 -0.30 10.93
N ARG A 86 2.51 0.34 11.06
CA ARG A 86 2.73 1.54 11.90
C ARG A 86 2.31 2.80 11.15
N PHE A 87 1.05 2.86 10.75
CA PHE A 87 0.54 3.90 9.84
C PHE A 87 0.70 5.32 10.36
N LYS A 88 0.51 5.54 11.68
CA LYS A 88 0.69 6.87 12.29
C LYS A 88 2.12 7.36 12.17
N GLN A 89 3.09 6.47 12.37
CA GLN A 89 4.50 6.82 12.28
C GLN A 89 4.98 6.94 10.84
N ALA A 90 4.44 6.13 9.93
CA ALA A 90 4.65 6.28 8.50
C ALA A 90 4.11 7.62 7.99
N SER A 91 2.92 8.03 8.44
CA SER A 91 2.28 9.30 8.07
C SER A 91 3.09 10.50 8.55
N ASP A 92 3.53 10.49 9.81
CA ASP A 92 4.37 11.53 10.38
C ASP A 92 5.72 11.64 9.65
N SER A 93 6.39 10.51 9.43
CA SER A 93 7.64 10.45 8.68
C SER A 93 7.47 10.93 7.24
N LEU A 94 6.38 10.53 6.58
CA LEU A 94 6.08 10.94 5.20
C LEU A 94 5.85 12.44 5.10
N LEU A 95 5.16 13.06 6.06
CA LEU A 95 4.98 14.51 6.09
C LEU A 95 6.32 15.24 6.28
N ILE A 96 7.15 14.79 7.22
CA ILE A 96 8.47 15.37 7.46
C ILE A 96 9.33 15.30 6.18
N TRP A 97 9.41 14.13 5.56
CA TRP A 97 10.18 13.94 4.33
C TRP A 97 9.58 14.64 3.11
N THR A 98 8.26 14.85 3.07
CA THR A 98 7.61 15.66 2.05
C THR A 98 8.03 17.12 2.15
N ILE A 99 8.07 17.68 3.37
CA ILE A 99 8.53 19.05 3.61
C ILE A 99 9.99 19.20 3.19
N VAL A 100 10.86 18.30 3.64
CA VAL A 100 12.28 18.29 3.24
C VAL A 100 12.41 18.14 1.72
N GLY A 101 11.64 17.24 1.13
CA GLY A 101 11.60 17.01 -0.32
C GLY A 101 11.23 18.25 -1.11
N PHE A 102 10.30 19.08 -0.61
CA PHE A 102 9.90 20.31 -1.27
C PHE A 102 11.04 21.32 -1.40
N PHE A 103 11.94 21.39 -0.41
CA PHE A 103 13.11 22.27 -0.45
C PHE A 103 14.21 21.77 -1.41
N VAL A 104 14.29 20.46 -1.63
CA VAL A 104 15.27 19.86 -2.56
C VAL A 104 14.71 19.87 -3.98
N TYR A 105 13.51 19.32 -4.16
CA TYR A 105 12.84 19.12 -5.44
C TYR A 105 11.32 19.29 -5.28
N VAL A 106 10.78 20.37 -5.83
CA VAL A 106 9.34 20.72 -5.72
C VAL A 106 8.42 19.61 -6.25
N ILE A 107 8.72 19.04 -7.41
CA ILE A 107 7.87 18.03 -8.08
C ILE A 107 7.68 16.75 -7.24
N PRO A 108 8.74 16.02 -6.85
CA PRO A 108 8.57 14.84 -6.00
C PRO A 108 7.98 15.19 -4.63
N GLY A 109 8.26 16.37 -4.07
CA GLY A 109 7.59 16.86 -2.87
C GLY A 109 6.06 16.94 -3.02
N LEU A 110 5.55 17.49 -4.12
CA LEU A 110 4.11 17.54 -4.38
C LEU A 110 3.48 16.14 -4.52
N ILE A 111 4.17 15.22 -5.20
CA ILE A 111 3.67 13.85 -5.36
C ILE A 111 3.59 13.12 -4.02
N MET A 112 4.62 13.27 -3.18
CA MET A 112 4.63 12.70 -1.82
C MET A 112 3.53 13.32 -0.94
N LEU A 113 3.23 14.61 -1.11
CA LEU A 113 2.11 15.26 -0.43
C LEU A 113 0.77 14.62 -0.78
N PHE A 114 0.52 14.30 -2.06
CA PHE A 114 -0.69 13.57 -2.44
C PHE A 114 -0.76 12.19 -1.80
N GLY A 115 0.38 11.48 -1.72
CA GLY A 115 0.48 10.21 -0.98
C GLY A 115 0.12 10.38 0.51
N PHE A 116 0.58 11.46 1.14
CA PHE A 116 0.27 11.77 2.53
C PHE A 116 -1.22 12.06 2.74
N LEU A 117 -1.83 12.89 1.89
CA LEU A 117 -3.27 13.18 1.96
C LEU A 117 -4.09 11.89 1.82
N LYS A 118 -3.70 11.01 0.90
CA LYS A 118 -4.36 9.71 0.72
C LYS A 118 -4.20 8.79 1.93
N LEU A 119 -3.04 8.84 2.58
CA LEU A 119 -2.79 8.11 3.83
C LEU A 119 -3.61 8.68 5.00
N GLN A 120 -4.11 9.92 4.93
CA GLN A 120 -4.98 10.44 5.98
C GLN A 120 -6.37 9.80 6.00
N ASP A 121 -6.83 9.24 4.87
CA ASP A 121 -8.16 8.62 4.76
C ASP A 121 -8.36 7.50 5.80
N ILE A 122 -7.31 6.74 6.15
CA ILE A 122 -7.41 5.65 7.15
C ILE A 122 -7.61 6.13 8.59
N PHE A 123 -7.28 7.38 8.89
CA PHE A 123 -7.51 7.93 10.23
C PHE A 123 -8.94 8.46 10.41
N GLN A 124 -9.76 8.42 9.35
CA GLN A 124 -11.17 8.76 9.46
C GLN A 124 -11.97 7.62 10.12
N PRO A 125 -12.92 7.93 11.02
CA PRO A 125 -13.73 6.92 11.73
C PRO A 125 -14.53 6.02 10.77
N GLN A 126 -14.89 6.53 9.59
CA GLN A 126 -15.58 5.77 8.54
C GLN A 126 -14.72 4.63 7.96
N TYR A 127 -13.39 4.79 7.95
CA TYR A 127 -12.46 3.77 7.47
C TYR A 127 -12.32 2.59 8.44
N GLN A 128 -12.50 2.82 9.75
CA GLN A 128 -12.52 1.75 10.75
C GLN A 128 -13.73 0.82 10.56
N GLN A 129 -14.87 1.38 10.16
CA GLN A 129 -16.08 0.61 9.89
C GLN A 129 -15.96 -0.19 8.58
N TYR A 130 -15.34 0.40 7.55
CA TYR A 130 -15.03 -0.31 6.30
C TYR A 130 -14.05 -1.47 6.49
N GLN A 131 -13.02 -1.33 7.34
CA GLN A 131 -12.17 -2.48 7.69
C GLN A 131 -12.98 -3.57 8.39
N ALA A 132 -13.79 -3.22 9.40
CA ALA A 132 -14.60 -4.21 10.12
C ALA A 132 -15.54 -4.99 9.17
N GLN A 133 -16.14 -4.30 8.20
CA GLN A 133 -16.97 -4.93 7.17
C GLN A 133 -16.18 -5.73 6.15
N GLN A 134 -14.99 -5.30 5.72
CA GLN A 134 -14.18 -6.07 4.78
C GLN A 134 -13.63 -7.36 5.40
N TYR A 135 -13.35 -7.36 6.72
CA TYR A 135 -13.06 -8.60 7.45
C TYR A 135 -14.30 -9.49 7.65
N GLN A 136 -15.49 -8.91 7.83
CA GLN A 136 -16.75 -9.66 7.97
C GLN A 136 -17.19 -10.31 6.66
N VAL A 137 -17.09 -9.60 5.52
CA VAL A 137 -17.45 -10.16 4.20
C VAL A 137 -16.50 -11.28 3.79
N ALA A 138 -15.24 -11.26 4.24
CA ALA A 138 -14.31 -12.39 4.09
C ALA A 138 -14.66 -13.60 4.97
N GLN A 139 -15.48 -13.43 6.03
CA GLN A 139 -15.91 -14.53 6.91
C GLN A 139 -17.27 -15.14 6.56
N GLU A 140 -18.08 -14.54 5.68
CA GLU A 140 -19.50 -14.92 5.47
C GLU A 140 -19.82 -15.75 4.21
N GLN A 141 -18.83 -16.29 3.48
CA GLN A 141 -19.14 -17.19 2.34
C GLN A 141 -19.40 -18.65 2.81
N PRO A 142 -20.50 -19.30 2.38
CA PRO A 142 -21.25 -20.25 3.22
C PRO A 142 -20.78 -21.70 3.10
N GLN A 143 -20.85 -22.39 4.24
CA GLN A 143 -20.64 -23.82 4.42
C GLN A 143 -21.75 -24.62 3.70
N GLN A 144 -21.45 -25.14 2.51
CA GLN A 144 -22.30 -26.05 1.74
C GLN A 144 -22.36 -27.43 2.43
N ALA A 145 -23.53 -27.76 3.00
CA ALA A 145 -23.86 -29.12 3.42
C ALA A 145 -24.26 -29.99 2.19
N PRO A 146 -23.90 -31.28 2.16
CA PRO A 146 -24.15 -32.14 1.00
C PRO A 146 -25.66 -32.47 0.83
N PRO A 147 -26.18 -32.60 -0.42
CA PRO A 147 -27.61 -32.81 -0.65
C PRO A 147 -28.02 -34.26 -0.36
N ALA A 148 -29.09 -34.44 0.40
CA ALA A 148 -29.79 -35.71 0.55
C ALA A 148 -30.63 -36.03 -0.72
N PRO A 149 -30.89 -37.31 -1.07
CA PRO A 149 -31.53 -37.68 -2.32
C PRO A 149 -33.04 -37.37 -2.32
N GLN A 150 -33.52 -36.68 -3.35
CA GLN A 150 -34.95 -36.39 -3.57
C GLN A 150 -35.66 -37.57 -4.26
N PRO A 151 -36.91 -37.92 -3.88
CA PRO A 151 -37.73 -38.89 -4.61
C PRO A 151 -38.32 -38.30 -5.92
N ALA A 152 -38.59 -39.21 -6.87
CA ALA A 152 -38.84 -38.99 -8.29
C ALA A 152 -40.06 -38.11 -8.68
N PRO A 153 -40.03 -37.41 -9.84
CA PRO A 153 -41.20 -36.75 -10.42
C PRO A 153 -42.03 -37.67 -11.34
N GLN A 154 -43.36 -37.59 -11.25
CA GLN A 154 -44.32 -38.18 -12.20
C GLN A 154 -44.48 -37.33 -13.49
N PRO A 155 -44.95 -37.91 -14.62
CA PRO A 155 -44.66 -37.41 -15.97
C PRO A 155 -45.80 -36.75 -16.76
N ALA A 156 -45.38 -36.04 -17.84
CA ALA A 156 -46.02 -35.79 -19.16
C ALA A 156 -46.71 -34.42 -19.43
N PRO A 157 -46.84 -33.94 -20.71
CA PRO A 157 -45.98 -34.09 -21.91
C PRO A 157 -45.79 -32.83 -22.84
N ALA A 158 -44.73 -32.90 -23.69
CA ALA A 158 -44.51 -32.37 -25.08
C ALA A 158 -44.53 -30.83 -25.38
N GLN A 159 -43.38 -30.15 -25.61
CA GLN A 159 -42.62 -29.88 -26.88
C GLN A 159 -43.12 -28.68 -27.75
N PRO A 160 -42.31 -27.98 -28.59
CA PRO A 160 -40.84 -27.96 -28.81
C PRO A 160 -40.16 -26.55 -28.93
N ALA A 161 -38.83 -26.56 -29.12
CA ALA A 161 -37.75 -25.54 -29.01
C ALA A 161 -37.71 -24.40 -30.09
N PRO A 162 -36.75 -23.41 -30.05
CA PRO A 162 -35.29 -23.61 -30.18
C PRO A 162 -34.36 -22.79 -29.23
N ALA A 163 -33.14 -23.30 -29.03
CA ALA A 163 -31.94 -22.64 -28.44
C ALA A 163 -30.93 -22.30 -29.59
N PRO A 164 -29.71 -21.72 -29.40
CA PRO A 164 -28.97 -21.41 -28.15
C PRO A 164 -28.18 -20.06 -28.13
N GLU A 165 -27.91 -19.53 -26.93
CA GLU A 165 -26.83 -18.55 -26.68
C GLU A 165 -25.79 -19.14 -25.70
N GLN A 166 -24.51 -18.86 -25.97
CA GLN A 166 -23.31 -19.37 -25.28
C GLN A 166 -23.16 -18.87 -23.83
N PRO A 167 -22.67 -19.72 -22.89
CA PRO A 167 -22.35 -19.29 -21.53
C PRO A 167 -20.91 -18.78 -21.35
N ALA A 168 -20.78 -17.73 -20.54
CA ALA A 168 -19.52 -17.13 -20.09
C ALA A 168 -18.79 -17.97 -19.03
N GLN A 169 -17.46 -17.92 -19.07
CA GLN A 169 -16.51 -18.70 -18.28
C GLN A 169 -16.32 -18.14 -16.86
N THR A 170 -16.10 -19.05 -15.91
CA THR A 170 -15.70 -18.86 -14.50
C THR A 170 -14.21 -18.52 -14.34
N PRO A 171 -13.81 -17.82 -13.26
CA PRO A 171 -12.45 -17.92 -12.73
C PRO A 171 -12.38 -18.64 -11.36
N ALA A 172 -11.44 -19.59 -11.27
CA ALA A 172 -11.06 -20.41 -10.11
C ALA A 172 -10.35 -19.60 -9.00
N GLU A 173 -10.72 -19.77 -7.72
CA GLU A 173 -10.14 -20.66 -6.70
C GLU A 173 -8.75 -20.24 -6.14
N HIS A 174 -8.71 -19.70 -4.92
CA HIS A 174 -7.50 -19.59 -4.09
C HIS A 174 -7.81 -19.90 -2.61
N LYS A 175 -7.01 -20.80 -2.03
CA LYS A 175 -7.18 -21.48 -0.71
C LYS A 175 -7.08 -20.55 0.51
N ASP A 176 -8.10 -20.61 1.39
CA ASP A 176 -8.21 -19.89 2.66
C ASP A 176 -7.50 -20.58 3.84
N LYS A 177 -6.66 -19.82 4.59
CA LYS A 177 -6.13 -20.18 5.91
C LYS A 177 -6.87 -19.35 6.97
N LYS A 178 -7.70 -19.99 7.81
CA LYS A 178 -8.33 -19.39 9.00
C LYS A 178 -7.29 -18.68 9.86
N VAL A 179 -7.43 -17.38 10.03
CA VAL A 179 -6.60 -16.59 10.95
C VAL A 179 -7.39 -16.33 12.24
N GLU A 180 -6.82 -16.75 13.37
CA GLU A 180 -7.37 -16.52 14.71
C GLU A 180 -7.41 -15.01 15.02
N MET A 181 -8.40 -14.51 15.75
CA MET A 181 -8.58 -13.07 16.05
C MET A 181 -8.35 -12.80 17.54
N ALA A 182 -7.70 -11.69 17.86
CA ALA A 182 -7.39 -11.25 19.22
C ALA A 182 -8.02 -9.88 19.51
N LYS A 183 -8.58 -9.70 20.71
CA LYS A 183 -9.15 -8.43 21.13
C LYS A 183 -8.12 -7.60 21.87
N CYS A 184 -7.90 -6.36 21.46
CA CYS A 184 -7.02 -5.47 22.19
C CYS A 184 -7.68 -5.00 23.48
N ARG A 185 -6.92 -5.06 24.57
CA ARG A 185 -7.39 -4.67 25.91
C ARG A 185 -7.60 -3.16 26.08
N LYS A 186 -6.87 -2.34 25.32
CA LYS A 186 -6.88 -0.87 25.43
C LYS A 186 -7.78 -0.19 24.40
N CYS A 187 -7.68 -0.62 23.15
CA CYS A 187 -8.47 -0.05 22.04
C CYS A 187 -9.83 -0.78 21.88
N GLY A 188 -10.02 -1.97 22.48
CA GLY A 188 -11.24 -2.78 22.35
C GLY A 188 -11.46 -3.41 20.97
N VAL A 189 -10.60 -3.07 20.00
CA VAL A 189 -10.68 -3.51 18.61
C VAL A 189 -10.22 -4.95 18.48
N ASN A 190 -10.94 -5.75 17.67
CA ASN A 190 -10.51 -7.08 17.27
C ASN A 190 -9.53 -6.97 16.11
N PHE A 191 -8.38 -7.64 16.22
CA PHE A 191 -7.33 -7.66 15.22
C PHE A 191 -6.77 -9.09 15.06
N PRO A 192 -6.27 -9.48 13.89
CA PRO A 192 -5.81 -10.84 13.67
C PRO A 192 -4.62 -11.20 14.57
N ALA A 193 -4.63 -12.43 15.09
CA ALA A 193 -3.67 -12.99 16.03
C ALA A 193 -2.23 -12.98 15.51
N PHE A 194 -2.00 -13.01 14.21
CA PHE A 194 -0.64 -12.91 13.68
C PHE A 194 0.01 -11.53 13.92
N MET A 195 -0.76 -10.49 14.26
CA MET A 195 -0.23 -9.17 14.54
C MET A 195 0.28 -9.08 15.98
N HIS A 196 1.50 -8.57 16.14
CA HIS A 196 2.11 -8.38 17.46
C HIS A 196 1.54 -7.18 18.23
N ASN A 197 1.01 -6.15 17.55
CA ASN A 197 0.47 -4.92 18.18
C ASN A 197 -0.93 -4.53 17.64
N CYS A 198 -1.79 -3.91 18.46
CA CYS A 198 -3.09 -3.34 18.01
C CYS A 198 -2.84 -2.25 16.95
N PRO A 199 -3.45 -2.31 15.75
CA PRO A 199 -3.26 -1.30 14.70
C PRO A 199 -3.82 0.08 15.04
N ASN A 200 -4.73 0.17 16.02
CA ASN A 200 -5.35 1.42 16.45
C ASN A 200 -4.56 2.13 17.57
N CYS A 201 -3.97 1.38 18.51
CA CYS A 201 -3.29 1.97 19.68
C CYS A 201 -1.84 1.52 19.89
N ASN A 202 -1.31 0.70 18.98
CA ASN A 202 0.05 0.14 19.00
C ASN A 202 0.41 -0.60 20.31
N GLU A 203 -0.60 -1.10 21.03
CA GLU A 203 -0.39 -1.88 22.26
C GLU A 203 0.03 -3.32 21.92
N PRO A 204 1.05 -3.89 22.58
CA PRO A 204 1.46 -5.27 22.33
C PRO A 204 0.39 -6.28 22.74
N ARG A 205 0.33 -7.38 21.98
CA ARG A 205 -0.58 -8.50 22.21
C ARG A 205 -0.13 -9.30 23.44
N HIS A 206 -1.02 -9.45 24.42
CA HIS A 206 -0.88 -10.27 25.62
C HIS A 206 -1.85 -11.46 25.58
#